data_AF-A0A1S9B4Z6-F1
#
_entry.id   AF-A0A1S9B4Z6-F1
#
_cell.length_a   1.000
_cell.length_b   1.000
_cell.length_c   1.000
_cell.angle_alpha   90.00
_cell.angle_beta   90.00
_cell.angle_gamma   90.00
#
_symmetry.space_group_name_H-M   'P 1'
#
loop_
_entity.id
_entity.type
_entity.pdbx_description
1 polymer ?
#
loop_
_entity_poly.entity_id
_entity_poly.type
_entity_poly.pdbx_seq_one_letter_code
_entity_poly.pdbx_strand_id
1 'polypeptide(L)'
;MHKLLSLLSPLLAATAGCGDCIPVDLTAAERAWVAAYQPGQQVTFRSNRGATNTLTVQPLKEWHTNQDCNQLESGKYQPIRVTLALLSATNYGGPEHPSFSLVVDKTDPERAATLSFNLAGLLGDKSDVPGGPVFKLLPAPVTLSSGRRFPQAYAIRNGQNAIYLRGSQLRAAYWDQQAGLVRYELTSGEVFDLAN
;
A
#
# COMPACT_ATOMS: atom_id res chain seq x y z
N MET A 1 -26.83 71.40 -12.08
CA MET A 1 -26.92 69.95 -12.33
C MET A 1 -25.59 69.35 -11.87
N HIS A 2 -25.44 68.91 -10.60
CA HIS A 2 -25.75 67.54 -10.13
C HIS A 2 -25.29 66.48 -11.15
N LYS A 3 -24.42 65.50 -10.88
CA LYS A 3 -23.66 65.04 -9.71
C LYS A 3 -22.59 64.05 -10.27
N LEU A 4 -21.38 64.14 -9.72
CA LEU A 4 -20.49 63.07 -9.24
C LEU A 4 -20.18 61.77 -10.04
N LEU A 5 -18.87 61.44 -10.00
CA LEU A 5 -18.23 60.12 -9.79
C LEU A 5 -18.32 59.14 -10.97
N SER A 6 -17.23 58.86 -11.71
CA SER A 6 -16.08 58.07 -11.23
C SER A 6 -16.50 56.94 -10.29
N LEU A 7 -17.13 55.92 -10.86
CA LEU A 7 -17.25 54.59 -10.28
C LEU A 7 -16.23 53.72 -11.04
N LEU A 8 -14.95 53.73 -10.64
CA LEU A 8 -14.42 52.76 -9.69
C LEU A 8 -15.03 51.38 -9.92
N SER A 9 -14.31 50.57 -10.68
CA SER A 9 -14.22 49.13 -10.42
C SER A 9 -14.00 48.93 -8.92
N PRO A 10 -14.87 48.18 -8.24
CA PRO A 10 -14.34 47.00 -7.57
C PRO A 10 -15.37 45.87 -7.51
N LEU A 11 -15.13 44.79 -8.24
CA LEU A 11 -15.56 43.47 -7.81
C LEU A 11 -14.45 42.45 -8.07
N LEU A 12 -13.24 42.83 -7.65
CA LEU A 12 -12.17 41.93 -7.22
C LEU A 12 -12.28 41.81 -5.70
N ALA A 13 -13.23 41.01 -5.23
CA ALA A 13 -13.31 40.59 -3.83
C ALA A 13 -14.16 39.30 -3.71
N ALA A 14 -13.79 38.29 -4.49
CA ALA A 14 -14.08 36.89 -4.16
C ALA A 14 -12.77 36.17 -3.77
N THR A 15 -11.86 36.86 -3.09
CA THR A 15 -10.60 36.28 -2.54
C THR A 15 -10.73 35.87 -1.07
N ALA A 16 -11.95 35.82 -0.53
CA ALA A 16 -12.25 35.21 0.76
C ALA A 16 -13.06 33.91 0.51
N GLY A 17 -12.48 32.72 0.50
CA GLY A 17 -11.08 32.37 0.67
C GLY A 17 -10.80 31.05 -0.02
N CYS A 18 -9.65 30.95 -0.68
CA CYS A 18 -9.02 29.65 -0.85
C CYS A 18 -8.56 29.27 0.56
N GLY A 19 -9.39 28.56 1.32
CA GLY A 19 -8.96 28.00 2.60
C GLY A 19 -7.72 27.12 2.37
N ASP A 20 -6.89 26.90 3.39
CA ASP A 20 -5.80 25.96 3.24
C ASP A 20 -6.38 24.55 2.99
N CYS A 21 -5.81 23.81 2.03
CA CYS A 21 -6.16 22.41 1.87
C CYS A 21 -5.72 21.65 3.12
N ILE A 22 -6.51 20.63 3.49
CA ILE A 22 -6.32 19.89 4.73
C ILE A 22 -5.53 18.61 4.41
N PRO A 23 -4.32 18.43 4.98
CA PRO A 23 -3.59 17.18 4.88
C PRO A 23 -4.38 16.02 5.48
N VAL A 24 -4.40 14.89 4.77
CA VAL A 24 -5.01 13.67 5.26
C VAL A 24 -3.93 12.79 5.89
N ASP A 25 -4.05 12.50 7.18
CA ASP A 25 -3.10 11.62 7.87
C ASP A 25 -3.64 10.20 8.02
N LEU A 26 -2.70 9.24 8.00
CA LEU A 26 -2.96 7.88 8.44
C LEU A 26 -3.14 7.86 9.97
N THR A 27 -4.18 7.18 10.43
CA THR A 27 -4.30 6.81 11.85
C THR A 27 -3.16 5.85 12.25
N ALA A 28 -2.93 5.70 13.56
CA ALA A 28 -1.93 4.77 14.07
C ALA A 28 -2.17 3.32 13.59
N ALA A 29 -3.44 2.89 13.53
CA ALA A 29 -3.80 1.57 13.04
C ALA A 29 -3.51 1.42 11.53
N GLU A 30 -3.83 2.43 10.72
CA GLU A 30 -3.53 2.41 9.29
C GLU A 30 -2.02 2.42 9.02
N ARG A 31 -1.26 3.23 9.77
CA ARG A 31 0.20 3.30 9.66
C ARG A 31 0.89 2.01 10.11
N ALA A 32 0.29 1.23 11.01
CA ALA A 32 0.85 -0.03 11.50
C ALA A 32 1.16 -1.02 10.35
N TRP A 33 0.36 -1.01 9.28
CA TRP A 33 0.53 -1.87 8.11
C TRP A 33 1.91 -1.79 7.46
N VAL A 34 2.58 -0.65 7.56
CA VAL A 34 3.90 -0.37 6.96
C VAL A 34 4.98 -0.09 7.99
N ALA A 35 4.66 -0.17 9.28
CA ALA A 35 5.55 0.20 10.38
C ALA A 35 6.39 -0.96 10.93
N ALA A 36 6.16 -2.19 10.45
CA ALA A 36 6.83 -3.40 10.96
C ALA A 36 8.35 -3.43 10.71
N TYR A 37 8.86 -2.57 9.82
CA TYR A 37 10.22 -2.63 9.32
C TYR A 37 10.97 -1.30 9.42
N GLN A 38 12.29 -1.39 9.58
CA GLN A 38 13.21 -0.25 9.50
C GLN A 38 13.92 -0.20 8.14
N PRO A 39 14.18 0.99 7.57
CA PRO A 39 14.95 1.11 6.32
C PRO A 39 16.31 0.40 6.40
N GLY A 40 16.66 -0.38 5.38
CA GLY A 40 17.89 -1.16 5.31
C GLY A 40 17.87 -2.48 6.10
N GLN A 41 16.83 -2.74 6.89
CA GLN A 41 16.66 -4.03 7.56
C GLN A 41 16.61 -5.18 6.54
N GLN A 42 17.24 -6.29 6.89
CA GLN A 42 17.13 -7.54 6.15
C GLN A 42 16.08 -8.44 6.80
N VAL A 43 15.13 -8.92 5.99
CA VAL A 43 14.07 -9.85 6.39
C VAL A 43 14.35 -11.17 5.70
N THR A 44 14.71 -12.19 6.47
CA THR A 44 15.11 -13.49 5.95
C THR A 44 13.94 -14.46 5.98
N PHE A 45 13.81 -15.26 4.93
CA PHE A 45 12.85 -16.35 4.83
C PHE A 45 13.57 -17.67 4.55
N ARG A 46 13.11 -18.74 5.19
CA ARG A 46 13.61 -20.11 4.97
C ARG A 46 12.54 -20.95 4.30
N SER A 47 12.95 -21.67 3.27
CA SER A 47 12.05 -22.55 2.54
C SER A 47 11.97 -23.95 3.16
N ASN A 48 10.83 -24.61 2.98
CA ASN A 48 10.65 -26.02 3.30
C ASN A 48 11.50 -26.98 2.45
N ARG A 49 12.28 -26.45 1.49
CA ARG A 49 13.23 -27.18 0.63
C ARG A 49 14.69 -26.75 0.86
N GLY A 50 14.96 -25.97 1.91
CA GLY A 50 16.31 -25.58 2.32
C GLY A 50 16.85 -24.31 1.63
N ALA A 51 16.09 -23.67 0.74
CA ALA A 51 16.47 -22.39 0.17
C ALA A 51 16.32 -21.27 1.21
N THR A 52 17.10 -20.21 1.06
CA THR A 52 16.97 -18.98 1.85
C THR A 52 16.80 -17.81 0.92
N ASN A 53 15.86 -16.92 1.24
CA ASN A 53 15.71 -15.65 0.55
C ASN A 53 15.79 -14.51 1.57
N THR A 54 16.44 -13.42 1.17
CA THR A 54 16.53 -12.22 1.99
C THR A 54 15.92 -11.06 1.23
N LEU A 55 15.01 -10.36 1.89
CA LEU A 55 14.42 -9.13 1.41
C LEU A 55 15.06 -7.94 2.12
N THR A 56 15.48 -6.93 1.38
CA THR A 56 16.02 -5.68 1.92
C THR A 56 14.93 -4.62 1.94
N VAL A 57 14.61 -4.13 3.13
CA VAL A 57 13.60 -3.08 3.34
C VAL A 57 14.11 -1.77 2.75
N GLN A 58 13.32 -1.19 1.84
CA GLN A 58 13.59 0.14 1.29
C GLN A 58 13.03 1.23 2.23
N PRO A 59 13.56 2.47 2.16
CA PRO A 59 12.92 3.61 2.82
C PRO A 59 11.45 3.71 2.40
N LEU A 60 10.56 3.97 3.37
CA LEU A 60 9.16 4.26 3.06
C LEU A 60 9.09 5.48 2.13
N LYS A 61 8.28 5.37 1.08
CA LYS A 61 7.96 6.50 0.21
C LYS A 61 6.61 7.04 0.65
N GLU A 62 6.61 8.25 1.18
CA GLU A 62 5.42 8.93 1.70
C GLU A 62 5.28 10.26 0.98
N TRP A 63 4.09 10.53 0.46
CA TRP A 63 3.80 11.82 -0.17
C TRP A 63 2.31 12.13 -0.12
N HIS A 64 2.01 13.41 -0.13
CA HIS A 64 0.66 13.91 -0.32
C HIS A 64 0.45 14.36 -1.77
N THR A 65 -0.76 14.19 -2.29
CA THR A 65 -1.18 14.78 -3.58
C THR A 65 -1.84 16.14 -3.35
N ASN A 66 -2.24 16.84 -4.43
CA ASN A 66 -2.87 18.16 -4.36
C ASN A 66 -2.01 19.20 -3.59
N GLN A 67 -0.70 19.18 -3.81
CA GLN A 67 0.27 20.06 -3.12
C GLN A 67 0.09 21.54 -3.46
N ASP A 68 -0.43 21.80 -4.65
CA ASP A 68 -0.82 23.10 -5.20
C ASP A 68 -2.19 23.58 -4.69
N CYS A 69 -2.90 22.76 -3.90
CA CYS A 69 -4.21 23.07 -3.33
C CYS A 69 -5.26 23.51 -4.36
N ASN A 70 -5.40 22.73 -5.43
CA ASN A 70 -6.43 22.90 -6.45
C ASN A 70 -7.78 22.37 -5.95
N GLN A 71 -8.49 23.19 -5.16
CA GLN A 71 -9.75 22.80 -4.55
C GLN A 71 -10.90 22.58 -5.53
N LEU A 72 -10.86 23.24 -6.69
CA LEU A 72 -11.91 23.12 -7.70
C LEU A 72 -11.89 21.74 -8.38
N GLU A 73 -10.71 21.23 -8.69
CA GLU A 73 -10.55 19.96 -9.40
C GLU A 73 -10.33 18.77 -8.47
N SER A 74 -9.58 18.97 -7.38
CA SER A 74 -9.14 17.88 -6.48
C SER A 74 -9.82 17.90 -5.11
N GLY A 75 -10.65 18.90 -4.84
CA GLY A 75 -11.30 19.08 -3.54
C GLY A 75 -10.37 19.65 -2.47
N LYS A 76 -10.90 19.77 -1.24
CA LYS A 76 -10.22 20.45 -0.12
C LYS A 76 -9.13 19.63 0.58
N TYR A 77 -8.98 18.34 0.26
CA TYR A 77 -8.06 17.44 0.95
C TYR A 77 -6.76 17.27 0.17
N GLN A 78 -5.68 16.98 0.88
CA GLN A 78 -4.41 16.50 0.33
C GLN A 78 -4.23 15.02 0.72
N PRO A 79 -4.71 14.08 -0.12
CA PRO A 79 -4.57 12.65 0.11
C PRO A 79 -3.14 12.23 0.38
N ILE A 80 -2.94 11.22 1.23
CA ILE A 80 -1.64 10.63 1.53
C ILE A 80 -1.51 9.27 0.88
N ARG A 81 -0.32 8.98 0.34
CA ARG A 81 0.09 7.65 -0.08
C ARG A 81 1.41 7.28 0.58
N VAL A 82 1.44 6.07 1.15
CA VAL A 82 2.63 5.48 1.76
C VAL A 82 2.93 4.14 1.10
N THR A 83 4.14 3.96 0.60
CA THR A 83 4.61 2.72 -0.02
C THR A 83 5.74 2.12 0.80
N LEU A 84 5.53 0.88 1.24
CA LEU A 84 6.56 -0.03 1.72
C LEU A 84 7.01 -0.93 0.57
N ALA A 85 8.32 -1.08 0.40
CA ALA A 85 8.91 -2.00 -0.56
C ALA A 85 10.00 -2.84 0.10
N LEU A 86 9.93 -4.16 -0.12
CA LEU A 86 10.92 -5.14 0.26
C LEU A 86 11.56 -5.67 -1.03
N LEU A 87 12.83 -5.36 -1.25
CA LEU A 87 13.55 -5.78 -2.44
C LEU A 87 14.11 -7.18 -2.24
N SER A 88 13.71 -8.13 -3.08
CA SER A 88 14.18 -9.50 -3.00
C SER A 88 15.51 -9.68 -3.72
N ALA A 89 16.46 -10.39 -3.12
CA ALA A 89 17.66 -10.83 -3.81
C ALA A 89 17.33 -11.80 -4.96
N THR A 90 16.25 -12.56 -4.81
CA THR A 90 15.72 -13.46 -5.84
C THR A 90 14.51 -12.85 -6.53
N ASN A 91 14.52 -12.79 -7.86
CA ASN A 91 13.41 -12.22 -8.61
C ASN A 91 12.28 -13.24 -8.83
N TYR A 92 11.24 -13.17 -8.00
CA TYR A 92 10.04 -14.02 -8.11
C TYR A 92 8.92 -13.42 -8.98
N GLY A 93 9.06 -12.19 -9.46
CA GLY A 93 8.02 -11.50 -10.25
C GLY A 93 8.42 -11.19 -11.69
N GLY A 94 9.62 -11.62 -12.12
CA GLY A 94 10.18 -11.24 -13.41
C GLY A 94 10.72 -9.80 -13.42
N PRO A 95 11.33 -9.34 -14.52
CA PRO A 95 12.00 -8.04 -14.59
C PRO A 95 11.13 -6.84 -14.20
N GLU A 96 9.82 -6.96 -14.40
CA GLU A 96 8.85 -5.87 -14.16
C GLU A 96 8.38 -5.78 -12.71
N HIS A 97 8.52 -6.85 -11.91
CA HIS A 97 7.98 -6.92 -10.54
C HIS A 97 8.96 -7.57 -9.53
N PRO A 98 10.18 -7.06 -9.36
CA PRO A 98 11.19 -7.70 -8.52
C PRO A 98 10.94 -7.57 -7.00
N SER A 99 10.00 -6.73 -6.58
CA SER A 99 9.79 -6.37 -5.17
C SER A 99 8.48 -6.88 -4.60
N PHE A 100 8.46 -7.03 -3.27
CA PHE A 100 7.24 -7.20 -2.50
C PHE A 100 6.84 -5.83 -1.94
N SER A 101 5.67 -5.34 -2.27
CA SER A 101 5.24 -3.99 -1.90
C SER A 101 3.81 -3.94 -1.39
N LEU A 102 3.60 -3.02 -0.45
CA LEU A 102 2.31 -2.65 0.11
C LEU A 102 2.17 -1.13 0.00
N VAL A 103 1.03 -0.70 -0.53
CA VAL A 103 0.62 0.69 -0.59
C VAL A 103 -0.56 0.90 0.36
N VAL A 104 -0.47 1.93 1.18
CA VAL A 104 -1.57 2.46 2.00
C VAL A 104 -1.93 3.82 1.43
N ASP A 105 -3.18 3.98 1.00
CA ASP A 105 -3.67 5.22 0.38
C ASP A 105 -4.89 5.72 1.16
N LYS A 106 -4.93 7.02 1.49
CA LYS A 106 -6.05 7.63 2.20
C LYS A 106 -6.37 9.00 1.63
N THR A 107 -7.60 9.14 1.17
CA THR A 107 -8.08 10.33 0.45
C THR A 107 -8.99 11.23 1.26
N ASP A 108 -9.55 10.73 2.37
CA ASP A 108 -10.47 11.44 3.24
C ASP A 108 -10.20 11.04 4.71
N PRO A 109 -10.12 11.98 5.65
CA PRO A 109 -9.84 11.67 7.06
C PRO A 109 -10.90 10.78 7.72
N GLU A 110 -12.16 10.85 7.28
CA GLU A 110 -13.29 10.09 7.83
C GLU A 110 -13.43 8.69 7.22
N ARG A 111 -12.69 8.39 6.15
CA ARG A 111 -12.71 7.08 5.47
C ARG A 111 -11.48 6.26 5.82
N ALA A 112 -11.67 4.95 5.95
CA ALA A 112 -10.56 4.03 6.11
C ALA A 112 -9.63 4.05 4.89
N ALA A 113 -8.33 3.97 5.13
CA ALA A 113 -7.33 3.80 4.09
C ALA A 113 -7.58 2.52 3.27
N THR A 114 -7.23 2.58 1.99
CA THR A 114 -7.19 1.42 1.10
C THR A 114 -5.80 0.80 1.07
N LEU A 115 -5.77 -0.52 0.92
CA LEU A 115 -4.54 -1.30 0.80
C LEU A 115 -4.43 -1.89 -0.59
N SER A 116 -3.25 -1.79 -1.18
CA SER A 116 -2.91 -2.45 -2.44
C SER A 116 -1.58 -3.19 -2.29
N PHE A 117 -1.58 -4.47 -2.63
CA PHE A 117 -0.43 -5.36 -2.53
C PHE A 117 0.09 -5.68 -3.94
N ASN A 118 1.38 -5.46 -4.19
CA ASN A 118 2.07 -6.06 -5.32
C ASN A 118 3.26 -6.86 -4.78
N LEU A 119 3.04 -8.16 -4.62
CA LEU A 119 3.97 -9.09 -4.00
C LEU A 119 4.62 -9.88 -5.13
N ALA A 120 5.72 -9.36 -5.66
CA ALA A 120 6.42 -9.87 -6.84
C ALA A 120 5.47 -10.36 -7.96
N GLY A 121 4.57 -9.48 -8.39
CA GLY A 121 3.61 -9.74 -9.46
C GLY A 121 2.32 -10.43 -9.01
N LEU A 122 2.17 -10.83 -7.74
CA LEU A 122 0.88 -11.18 -7.15
C LEU A 122 0.19 -9.90 -6.70
N LEU A 123 -0.79 -9.45 -7.48
CA LEU A 123 -1.48 -8.18 -7.31
C LEU A 123 -2.80 -8.37 -6.55
N GLY A 124 -2.85 -7.89 -5.32
CA GLY A 124 -4.08 -7.74 -4.54
C GLY A 124 -4.46 -6.27 -4.47
N ASP A 125 -5.31 -5.81 -5.37
CA ASP A 125 -5.75 -4.42 -5.43
C ASP A 125 -7.27 -4.36 -5.65
N LYS A 126 -7.91 -3.25 -5.26
CA LYS A 126 -9.25 -2.92 -5.73
C LYS A 126 -9.15 -2.71 -7.24
N SER A 127 -9.22 -3.78 -8.02
CA SER A 127 -9.16 -3.66 -9.46
C SER A 127 -10.35 -2.84 -9.92
N ASP A 128 -10.08 -1.75 -10.65
CA ASP A 128 -11.09 -0.98 -11.38
C ASP A 128 -11.71 -1.78 -12.55
N VAL A 129 -11.37 -3.07 -12.69
CA VAL A 129 -11.91 -3.97 -13.70
C VAL A 129 -13.39 -4.24 -13.39
N PRO A 130 -14.34 -3.81 -14.24
CA PRO A 130 -15.74 -4.12 -14.05
C PRO A 130 -15.97 -5.63 -13.99
N GLY A 131 -16.55 -6.12 -12.88
CA GLY A 131 -16.77 -7.55 -12.64
C GLY A 131 -15.57 -8.33 -12.10
N GLY A 132 -14.43 -7.68 -11.86
CA GLY A 132 -13.27 -8.29 -11.19
C GLY A 132 -13.51 -8.53 -9.69
N PRO A 133 -12.78 -9.47 -9.07
CA PRO A 133 -12.82 -9.67 -7.63
C PRO A 133 -12.31 -8.41 -6.92
N VAL A 134 -13.16 -7.78 -6.10
CA VAL A 134 -12.77 -6.67 -5.23
C VAL A 134 -11.77 -7.20 -4.19
N PHE A 135 -10.56 -6.64 -4.14
CA PHE A 135 -9.60 -6.99 -3.09
C PHE A 135 -10.23 -6.81 -1.71
N LYS A 136 -10.21 -7.91 -0.96
CA LYS A 136 -10.60 -7.98 0.44
C LYS A 136 -9.53 -8.77 1.17
N LEU A 137 -9.15 -8.29 2.35
CA LEU A 137 -8.30 -9.06 3.24
C LEU A 137 -9.03 -10.35 3.64
N LEU A 138 -8.37 -11.49 3.45
CA LEU A 138 -8.90 -12.80 3.83
C LEU A 138 -8.19 -13.26 5.10
N PRO A 139 -8.86 -13.27 6.27
CA PRO A 139 -8.26 -13.78 7.50
C PRO A 139 -7.75 -15.21 7.30
N ALA A 140 -6.48 -15.43 7.64
CA ALA A 140 -5.80 -16.70 7.46
C ALA A 140 -4.72 -16.84 8.54
N PRO A 141 -5.06 -17.37 9.73
CA PRO A 141 -4.09 -17.65 10.78
C PRO A 141 -2.93 -18.50 10.25
N VAL A 142 -1.70 -18.08 10.52
CA VAL A 142 -0.49 -18.79 10.09
C VAL A 142 0.27 -19.31 11.30
N THR A 143 0.72 -20.57 11.23
CA THR A 143 1.78 -21.10 12.10
C THR A 143 2.98 -21.42 11.22
N LEU A 144 4.11 -20.79 11.53
CA LEU A 144 5.37 -21.03 10.83
C LEU A 144 5.96 -22.38 11.24
N SER A 145 6.87 -22.89 10.42
CA SER A 145 7.69 -24.07 10.72
C SER A 145 8.50 -23.95 12.01
N SER A 146 8.84 -22.73 12.44
CA SER A 146 9.46 -22.46 13.75
C SER A 146 8.49 -22.60 14.94
N GLY A 147 7.19 -22.79 14.70
CA GLY A 147 6.14 -22.80 15.71
C GLY A 147 5.58 -21.42 16.07
N ARG A 148 6.18 -20.32 15.58
CA ARG A 148 5.67 -18.95 15.76
C ARG A 148 4.30 -18.80 15.10
N ARG A 149 3.36 -18.16 15.80
CA ARG A 149 1.95 -18.02 15.38
C ARG A 149 1.59 -16.58 15.06
N PHE A 150 0.81 -16.40 14.00
CA PHE A 150 0.23 -15.14 13.54
C PHE A 150 -1.28 -15.33 13.36
N PRO A 151 -2.07 -15.22 14.44
CA PRO A 151 -3.50 -15.48 14.40
C PRO A 151 -4.29 -14.40 13.62
N GLN A 152 -3.70 -13.23 13.44
CA GLN A 152 -4.30 -12.09 12.73
C GLN A 152 -3.70 -11.86 11.34
N ALA A 153 -3.04 -12.89 10.77
CA ALA A 153 -2.52 -12.82 9.42
C ALA A 153 -3.65 -12.87 8.38
N TYR A 154 -3.39 -12.29 7.22
CA TYR A 154 -4.27 -12.27 6.06
C TYR A 154 -3.59 -12.92 4.87
N ALA A 155 -4.34 -13.70 4.11
CA ALA A 155 -3.86 -14.30 2.86
C ALA A 155 -4.15 -13.39 1.67
N ILE A 156 -3.16 -13.28 0.79
CA ILE A 156 -3.24 -12.70 -0.55
C ILE A 156 -3.02 -13.87 -1.51
N ARG A 157 -4.05 -14.25 -2.27
CA ARG A 157 -4.10 -15.50 -3.04
C ARG A 157 -4.66 -15.27 -4.43
N ASN A 158 -3.95 -15.78 -5.42
CA ASN A 158 -4.40 -15.71 -6.80
C ASN A 158 -5.73 -16.45 -7.01
N GLY A 159 -6.63 -15.84 -7.77
CA GLY A 159 -7.95 -16.36 -8.06
C GLY A 159 -8.94 -16.28 -6.89
N GLN A 160 -8.54 -15.70 -5.75
CA GLN A 160 -9.43 -15.44 -4.61
C GLN A 160 -9.60 -13.94 -4.38
N ASN A 161 -8.54 -13.30 -3.90
CA ASN A 161 -8.51 -11.86 -3.65
C ASN A 161 -7.35 -11.16 -4.37
N ALA A 162 -6.56 -11.89 -5.16
CA ALA A 162 -5.47 -11.34 -5.96
C ALA A 162 -5.46 -11.96 -7.36
N ILE A 163 -4.72 -11.33 -8.26
CA ILE A 163 -4.47 -11.80 -9.62
C ILE A 163 -2.97 -11.89 -9.90
N TYR A 164 -2.59 -12.75 -10.84
CA TYR A 164 -1.22 -12.79 -11.37
C TYR A 164 -1.01 -11.74 -12.44
N LEU A 165 0.04 -10.95 -12.26
CA LEU A 165 0.72 -10.28 -13.35
C LEU A 165 1.71 -11.25 -14.00
N ARG A 166 1.98 -11.05 -15.29
CA ARG A 166 2.88 -11.90 -16.06
C ARG A 166 4.24 -11.98 -15.37
N GLY A 167 4.74 -13.20 -15.17
CA GLY A 167 6.06 -13.45 -14.57
C GLY A 167 6.05 -13.70 -13.06
N SER A 168 4.90 -13.56 -12.38
CA SER A 168 4.80 -13.94 -10.98
C SER A 168 4.94 -15.45 -10.77
N GLN A 169 5.79 -15.83 -9.83
CA GLN A 169 5.97 -17.20 -9.36
C GLN A 169 5.29 -17.46 -8.02
N LEU A 170 4.69 -16.43 -7.41
CA LEU A 170 4.01 -16.55 -6.12
C LEU A 170 2.61 -17.10 -6.33
N ARG A 171 2.21 -18.08 -5.53
CA ARG A 171 0.84 -18.58 -5.43
C ARG A 171 0.04 -17.83 -4.36
N ALA A 172 0.69 -17.59 -3.24
CA ALA A 172 0.09 -16.94 -2.09
C ALA A 172 1.15 -16.19 -1.29
N ALA A 173 0.72 -15.17 -0.58
CA ALA A 173 1.50 -14.52 0.45
C ALA A 173 0.63 -14.25 1.68
N TYR A 174 1.25 -14.18 2.84
CA TYR A 174 0.56 -13.98 4.11
C TYR A 174 1.17 -12.80 4.84
N TRP A 175 0.30 -11.86 5.21
CA TRP A 175 0.69 -10.60 5.82
C TRP A 175 0.01 -10.42 7.16
N ASP A 176 0.78 -10.14 8.20
CA ASP A 176 0.29 -9.72 9.50
C ASP A 176 0.46 -8.20 9.63
N GLN A 177 -0.53 -7.50 10.14
CA GLN A 177 -0.47 -6.02 10.20
C GLN A 177 0.69 -5.51 11.06
N GLN A 178 1.09 -6.24 12.09
CA GLN A 178 2.14 -5.82 13.03
C GLN A 178 3.52 -6.40 12.66
N ALA A 179 3.56 -7.56 11.99
CA ALA A 179 4.81 -8.24 11.63
C ALA A 179 5.18 -8.16 10.14
N GLY A 180 4.28 -7.66 9.30
CA GLY A 180 4.46 -7.57 7.86
C GLY A 180 4.31 -8.92 7.14
N LEU A 181 5.10 -9.15 6.08
CA LEU A 181 5.14 -10.42 5.36
C LEU A 181 5.71 -11.53 6.26
N VAL A 182 4.91 -12.56 6.52
CA VAL A 182 5.29 -13.67 7.43
C VAL A 182 5.50 -15.00 6.71
N ARG A 183 4.87 -15.20 5.54
CA ARG A 183 5.01 -16.39 4.71
C ARG A 183 4.71 -16.06 3.25
N TYR A 184 5.34 -16.77 2.33
CA TYR A 184 4.86 -16.85 0.96
C TYR A 184 5.06 -18.24 0.35
N GLU A 185 4.24 -18.54 -0.66
CA GLU A 185 4.21 -19.83 -1.35
C GLU A 185 4.45 -19.60 -2.83
N LEU A 186 5.30 -20.42 -3.44
CA LEU A 186 5.53 -20.43 -4.88
C LEU A 186 4.52 -21.36 -5.59
N THR A 187 4.33 -21.15 -6.88
CA THR A 187 3.53 -22.02 -7.76
C THR A 187 4.09 -23.45 -7.84
N SER A 188 5.39 -23.62 -7.56
CA SER A 188 6.06 -24.92 -7.45
C SER A 188 5.71 -25.71 -6.17
N GLY A 189 4.94 -25.11 -5.25
CA GLY A 189 4.62 -25.65 -3.93
C GLY A 189 5.73 -25.49 -2.89
N GLU A 190 6.81 -24.78 -3.20
CA GLU A 190 7.79 -24.36 -2.21
C GLU A 190 7.22 -23.25 -1.31
N VAL A 191 7.43 -23.38 -0.01
CA VAL A 191 6.89 -22.46 1.00
C VAL A 191 8.04 -21.83 1.76
N PHE A 192 8.02 -20.51 1.87
CA PHE A 192 9.00 -19.70 2.57
C PHE A 192 8.37 -19.09 3.81
N ASP A 193 8.94 -19.41 4.97
CA ASP A 193 8.53 -18.87 6.27
C ASP A 193 9.53 -17.82 6.73
N LEU A 194 9.03 -16.76 7.38
CA LEU A 194 9.87 -15.77 8.06
C LEU A 194 10.81 -16.48 9.04
N ALA A 195 12.10 -16.22 8.87
CA ALA A 195 13.15 -16.78 9.69
C ALA A 195 13.43 -15.84 10.87
N ASN A 196 12.85 -16.20 12.02
CA ASN A 196 12.91 -15.51 13.32
C ASN A 196 12.36 -14.09 13.32
#